data_AF-A0A2V7KKV9-F1
#
_entry.id   AF-A0A2V7KKV9-F1
#
_cell.length_a   1.000
_cell.length_b   1.000
_cell.length_c   1.000
_cell.angle_alpha   90.00
_cell.angle_beta   90.00
_cell.angle_gamma   90.00
#
_symmetry.space_group_name_H-M   'P 1'
#
loop_
_entity.id
_entity.type
_entity.pdbx_description
1 polymer ?
#
loop_
_entity_poly.entity_id
_entity_poly.type
_entity_poly.pdbx_seq_one_letter_code
_entity_poly.pdbx_strand_id
1 'polypeptide(L)' 'MQFAIELEKEEDGRWIGEVPDLPGVLAYGQNRDEAIARAQALALRVLAERL' A
#
# COMPACT_ATOMS: atom_id res chain seq x y z
N MET A 1 -0.54 16.03 2.37
CA MET A 1 0.33 15.05 3.03
C MET A 1 0.91 14.14 1.96
N GLN A 2 2.18 13.77 2.08
CA GLN A 2 2.84 12.86 1.15
C GLN A 2 3.36 11.67 1.97
N PHE A 3 2.92 10.47 1.61
CA PHE A 3 3.34 9.22 2.25
C PHE A 3 4.25 8.45 1.30
N ALA A 4 5.31 7.85 1.83
CA ALA A 4 6.13 6.91 1.08
C ALA A 4 5.37 5.58 0.94
N ILE A 5 5.42 5.00 -0.26
CA ILE A 5 4.96 3.63 -0.49
C ILE A 5 6.21 2.79 -0.72
N GLU A 6 6.45 1.83 0.16
CA GLU A 6 7.48 0.83 0.00
C GLU A 6 6.93 -0.33 -0.83
N LEU A 7 7.76 -0.83 -1.75
CA LEU A 7 7.38 -1.90 -2.66
C LEU A 7 8.34 -3.07 -2.52
N GLU A 8 7.77 -4.23 -2.25
CA GLU A 8 8.49 -5.49 -2.18
C GLU A 8 7.90 -6.49 -3.18
N LYS A 9 8.75 -7.34 -3.76
CA LYS A 9 8.31 -8.42 -4.64
C LYS A 9 8.52 -9.75 -3.92
N GLU A 10 7.44 -10.47 -3.77
CA GLU A 10 7.39 -11.79 -3.14
C GLU A 10 8.04 -12.88 -4.01
N GLU A 11 8.41 -13.99 -3.37
CA GLU A 11 9.01 -15.15 -4.05
C GLU A 11 8.08 -15.76 -5.12
N ASP A 12 6.76 -15.66 -4.91
CA ASP A 12 5.74 -16.10 -5.87
C ASP A 12 5.46 -15.10 -7.01
N GLY A 13 6.15 -13.96 -6.99
CA GLY A 13 6.08 -12.92 -8.01
C GLY A 13 5.04 -11.83 -7.75
N ARG A 14 4.21 -11.94 -6.70
CA ARG A 14 3.30 -10.86 -6.28
C ARG A 14 4.08 -9.66 -5.76
N TRP A 15 3.45 -8.49 -5.81
CA TRP A 15 3.98 -7.26 -5.24
C TRP A 15 3.22 -6.88 -3.98
N ILE A 16 3.93 -6.39 -2.99
CA ILE A 16 3.38 -5.76 -1.79
C ILE A 16 3.66 -4.26 -1.88
N GLY A 17 2.63 -3.46 -1.61
CA GLY A 17 2.75 -2.03 -1.35
C GLY A 17 2.40 -1.75 0.11
N GLU A 18 3.32 -1.18 0.86
CA GLU A 18 3.16 -0.80 2.25
C GLU A 18 3.34 0.71 2.42
N VAL A 19 2.61 1.31 3.38
CA VAL A 19 2.86 2.68 3.84
C VAL A 19 3.32 2.62 5.29
N PRO A 20 4.63 2.65 5.58
CA PRO A 20 5.16 2.48 6.95
C PRO A 20 4.61 3.49 7.96
N ASP A 21 4.31 4.70 7.50
CA ASP A 21 3.76 5.79 8.32
C ASP A 21 2.28 5.57 8.70
N LEU A 22 1.59 4.62 8.06
CA LEU A 22 0.19 4.30 8.30
C LEU A 22 0.04 2.83 8.67
N PRO A 23 0.09 2.49 9.98
CA PRO A 23 -0.10 1.13 10.44
C PRO A 23 -1.40 0.53 9.90
N GLY A 24 -1.29 -0.66 9.31
CA GLY A 24 -2.41 -1.38 8.69
C GLY A 24 -2.59 -1.11 7.19
N VAL A 25 -1.76 -0.26 6.57
CA VAL A 25 -1.74 -0.05 5.12
C VAL A 25 -0.71 -0.98 4.48
N LEU A 26 -1.17 -2.17 4.11
CA LEU A 26 -0.41 -3.15 3.33
C LEU A 26 -1.35 -3.79 2.31
N ALA A 27 -0.96 -3.78 1.04
CA ALA A 27 -1.78 -4.31 -0.04
C ALA A 27 -0.98 -5.09 -1.08
N TYR A 28 -1.52 -6.23 -1.51
CA TYR A 28 -0.95 -7.04 -2.58
C TYR A 28 -1.47 -6.63 -3.97
N GLY A 29 -0.60 -6.70 -4.98
CA GLY A 29 -0.93 -6.58 -6.40
C GLY A 29 -0.15 -7.59 -7.25
N GLN A 30 -0.65 -7.88 -8.45
CA GLN A 30 0.02 -8.76 -9.42
C GLN A 30 1.20 -8.07 -10.12
N ASN A 31 1.26 -6.74 -10.03
CA ASN A 31 2.36 -5.92 -10.53
C ASN A 31 2.54 -4.68 -9.62
N ARG A 32 3.61 -3.91 -9.87
CA ARG A 32 3.96 -2.71 -9.08
C ARG A 32 2.83 -1.70 -9.01
N ASP A 33 2.25 -1.36 -10.16
CA ASP A 33 1.23 -0.31 -10.26
C ASP A 33 -0.05 -0.70 -9.52
N GLU A 34 -0.42 -1.97 -9.58
CA GLU A 34 -1.57 -2.50 -8.83
C GLU A 34 -1.32 -2.45 -7.31
N ALA A 35 -0.12 -2.83 -6.85
CA ALA A 35 0.24 -2.75 -5.44
C ALA A 35 0.22 -1.29 -4.93
N ILE A 36 0.77 -0.35 -5.71
CA ILE A 36 0.72 1.09 -5.41
C ILE A 36 -0.74 1.57 -5.31
N ALA A 37 -1.57 1.29 -6.32
CA ALA A 37 -2.93 1.79 -6.38
C ALA A 37 -3.77 1.27 -5.20
N ARG A 38 -3.61 0.00 -4.85
CA ARG A 38 -4.32 -0.60 -3.70
C ARG A 38 -3.82 -0.05 -2.36
N ALA A 39 -2.52 0.14 -2.19
CA ALA A 39 -1.95 0.76 -0.99
C ALA A 39 -2.45 2.21 -0.82
N GLN A 40 -2.51 2.99 -1.90
CA GLN A 40 -3.06 4.35 -1.88
C GLN A 40 -4.54 4.37 -1.48
N ALA A 41 -5.36 3.50 -2.06
CA ALA A 41 -6.79 3.41 -1.72
C ALA A 41 -6.99 3.06 -0.24
N LEU A 42 -6.19 2.12 0.28
CA LEU A 42 -6.22 1.73 1.69
C LEU A 42 -5.76 2.87 2.61
N ALA A 43 -4.70 3.60 2.25
CA ALA A 43 -4.24 4.77 2.98
C ALA A 43 -5.33 5.84 3.09
N LEU A 44 -6.02 6.16 1.99
CA LEU A 44 -7.12 7.12 1.98
C LEU A 44 -8.26 6.69 2.92
N ARG A 45 -8.58 5.39 2.95
CA ARG A 45 -9.57 4.84 3.87
C ARG A 45 -9.15 5.00 5.34
N VAL A 46 -7.92 4.61 5.69
CA VAL A 46 -7.41 4.72 7.06
C VAL A 46 -7.41 6.17 7.55
N LEU A 47 -7.11 7.13 6.67
CA LEU A 47 -7.17 8.55 6.99
C LEU A 47 -8.61 9.03 7.20
N ALA A 48 -9.56 8.54 6.40
CA ALA A 48 -10.97 8.89 6.53
C ALA A 48 -11.59 8.36 7.83
N GLU A 49 -11.17 7.19 8.31
CA GLU A 49 -11.65 6.61 9.59
C GLU A 49 -11.09 7.34 10.83
N ARG A 50 -10.09 8.22 10.68
CA ARG A 50 -9.48 8.99 11.79
C ARG A 50 -10.04 10.42 11.94
N LEU A 51 -11.00 10.80 11.09
CA LEU A 51 -11.75 12.06 11.13
C LEU A 51 -13.04 11.92 11.93
#